data_AF-A0A957SFU6-F1
#
_entry.id   AF-A0A957SFU6-F1
#
_cell.length_a   1.000
_cell.length_b   1.000
_cell.length_c   1.000
_cell.angle_alpha   90.00
_cell.angle_beta   90.00
_cell.angle_gamma   90.00
#
_symmetry.space_group_name_H-M   'P 1'
#
loop_
_entity.id
_entity.type
_entity.pdbx_description
1 polymer ?
#
loop_
_entity_poly.entity_id
_entity_poly.type
_entity_poly.pdbx_seq_one_letter_code
_entity_poly.pdbx_strand_id
1 'polypeptide(L)' 'MHYLSKWLRRAWPVLLVATIIISLDQWTKELIRQSVAEYSSVAPIPALSNYLVFERVRNYGAAFGILQ' A
#
# COMPACT_ATOMS: atom_id res chain seq x y z
N MET A 1 -13.22 -14.77 -29.29
CA MET A 1 -13.95 -14.48 -28.03
C MET A 1 -13.92 -15.63 -27.01
N HIS A 2 -13.99 -16.90 -27.42
CA HIS A 2 -14.03 -18.05 -26.50
C HIS A 2 -12.77 -18.24 -25.63
N TYR A 3 -11.58 -17.93 -26.17
CA TYR A 3 -10.32 -18.04 -25.43
C TYR A 3 -10.16 -16.98 -24.34
N LEU A 4 -10.64 -15.76 -24.59
CA LEU A 4 -10.57 -14.65 -23.65
C LEU A 4 -11.47 -14.87 -22.43
N SER A 5 -12.71 -15.32 -22.64
CA SER A 5 -13.64 -15.59 -21.53
C SER A 5 -13.16 -16.75 -20.65
N LYS A 6 -12.56 -17.78 -21.24
CA LYS A 6 -11.95 -18.89 -20.50
C LYS A 6 -10.74 -18.47 -19.69
N TRP A 7 -9.90 -17.58 -20.24
CA TRP A 7 -8.77 -17.00 -19.52
C TRP A 7 -9.24 -16.12 -18.36
N LEU A 8 -10.17 -15.20 -18.59
CA LEU A 8 -10.75 -14.35 -17.53
C LEU A 8 -11.41 -15.18 -16.44
N ARG A 9 -12.16 -16.24 -16.78
CA ARG A 9 -12.73 -17.15 -15.78
C ARG A 9 -11.71 -17.85 -14.89
N ARG A 10 -10.46 -18.00 -15.34
CA ARG A 10 -9.38 -18.56 -14.53
C ARG A 10 -8.63 -17.49 -13.75
N ALA A 11 -8.46 -16.31 -14.35
CA ALA A 11 -7.71 -15.21 -13.77
C ALA A 11 -8.52 -14.35 -12.79
N TRP A 12 -9.86 -14.34 -12.86
CA TRP A 12 -10.69 -13.42 -12.07
C TRP A 12 -10.46 -13.47 -10.54
N PRO A 13 -10.17 -14.62 -9.89
CA PRO A 13 -9.91 -14.61 -8.45
C PRO A 13 -8.63 -13.85 -8.12
N VAL A 14 -7.58 -14.04 -8.94
CA VAL A 14 -6.30 -13.33 -8.80
C VAL A 14 -6.50 -11.84 -9.06
N LEU A 15 -7.25 -11.49 -10.10
CA LEU A 15 -7.57 -10.09 -10.41
C LEU A 15 -8.35 -9.44 -9.28
N LEU A 16 -9.34 -10.13 -8.69
CA LEU A 16 -10.10 -9.61 -7.56
C LEU A 16 -9.19 -9.34 -6.35
N VAL A 17 -8.34 -10.30 -6.00
CA VAL A 17 -7.38 -10.14 -4.90
C VAL A 17 -6.43 -8.97 -5.17
N ALA A 18 -5.90 -8.87 -6.39
CA ALA A 18 -5.04 -7.76 -6.78
C ALA A 18 -5.76 -6.42 -6.66
N THR A 19 -7.02 -6.32 -7.11
CA THR A 19 -7.84 -5.12 -6.97
C THR A 19 -8.04 -4.74 -5.52
N ILE A 20 -8.34 -5.70 -4.63
CA ILE A 20 -8.50 -5.44 -3.20
C ILE A 20 -7.20 -4.91 -2.60
N ILE A 21 -6.06 -5.58 -2.85
CA ILE A 21 -4.77 -5.20 -2.30
C ILE A 21 -4.37 -3.80 -2.76
N ILE A 22 -4.46 -3.51 -4.06
CA ILE A 22 -4.12 -2.19 -4.62
C ILE A 22 -5.04 -1.11 -4.04
N SER A 23 -6.33 -1.39 -3.90
CA SER A 23 -7.27 -0.42 -3.33
C SER A 23 -6.95 -0.12 -1.87
N LEU A 24 -6.65 -1.15 -1.06
CA LEU A 24 -6.28 -0.98 0.34
C LEU A 24 -4.93 -0.26 0.49
N ASP A 25 -3.94 -0.56 -0.35
CA ASP A 25 -2.64 0.11 -0.36
C ASP A 25 -2.79 1.61 -0.64
N GLN A 26 -3.56 1.97 -1.67
CA GLN A 26 -3.76 3.37 -2.03
C GLN A 26 -4.60 4.13 -1.00
N TRP A 27 -5.63 3.48 -0.44
CA TRP A 27 -6.45 4.07 0.60
C TRP A 27 -5.66 4.31 1.89
N THR A 28 -4.88 3.33 2.35
CA THR A 28 -4.07 3.47 3.57
C THR A 28 -2.99 4.54 3.42
N LYS A 29 -2.35 4.65 2.25
CA LYS A 29 -1.42 5.76 1.95
C LYS A 29 -2.10 7.12 2.04
N GLU A 30 -3.32 7.24 1.52
CA GLU A 30 -4.08 8.50 1.58
C GLU A 30 -4.47 8.86 3.01
N LEU A 31 -4.91 7.89 3.82
CA LEU A 31 -5.16 8.10 5.25
C LEU A 31 -3.93 8.68 5.97
N ILE A 32 -2.74 8.13 5.71
CA ILE A 32 -1.49 8.66 6.30
C ILE A 32 -1.18 10.07 5.79
N ARG A 33 -1.38 10.37 4.50
CA ARG A 33 -1.15 11.72 3.96
C ARG A 33 -2.06 12.78 4.59
N GLN A 34 -3.28 12.41 4.93
CA GLN A 34 -4.26 13.32 5.53
C GLN A 34 -4.09 13.49 7.04
N SER A 35 -3.64 12.43 7.74
CA SER A 35 -3.61 12.40 9.21
C SER A 35 -2.25 12.61 9.85
N VAL A 36 -1.15 12.38 9.12
CA VAL A 36 0.22 12.47 9.64
C VAL A 36 1.00 13.52 8.86
N ALA A 37 1.65 14.43 9.59
CA ALA A 37 2.54 15.42 9.00
C ALA A 37 3.75 14.73 8.32
N GLU A 38 4.40 15.41 7.40
CA GLU A 38 5.55 14.83 6.69
C GLU A 38 6.72 14.61 7.65
N TYR A 39 7.37 13.44 7.57
CA TYR A 39 8.48 13.02 8.42
C TYR A 39 8.14 13.00 9.92
N SER A 40 6.86 12.78 10.26
CA SER A 40 6.42 12.53 11.62
C SER A 40 5.77 11.16 11.77
N SER A 41 5.64 10.75 13.03
CA SER A 41 5.07 9.47 13.42
C SER A 41 3.92 9.64 14.39
N VAL A 42 2.95 8.74 14.33
CA VAL A 42 1.85 8.62 15.30
C VAL A 42 1.71 7.17 15.78
N ALA A 43 1.39 7.00 17.06
CA ALA A 43 1.11 5.70 17.68
C ALA A 43 -0.38 5.66 18.10
N PRO A 44 -1.31 5.34 17.18
CA PRO A 44 -2.74 5.38 17.46
C PRO A 44 -3.18 4.27 18.43
N ILE A 45 -2.35 3.23 18.60
CA ILE A 45 -2.54 2.17 19.59
C ILE A 45 -1.40 2.27 20.60
N PRO A 46 -1.56 3.01 21.71
CA PRO A 46 -0.48 3.28 22.67
C PRO A 46 0.16 2.00 23.24
N ALA A 47 -0.63 0.93 23.42
CA ALA A 47 -0.13 -0.35 23.92
C ALA A 47 0.87 -1.03 22.98
N LEU A 48 0.91 -0.66 21.69
CA LEU A 48 1.82 -1.22 20.69
C LEU A 48 2.93 -0.25 20.29
N SER A 49 3.05 0.93 20.91
CA SER A 49 3.96 2.00 20.47
C SER A 49 5.44 1.58 20.42
N ASN A 50 5.86 0.61 21.24
CA ASN A 50 7.22 0.06 21.23
C ASN A 50 7.51 -0.86 20.04
N TYR A 51 6.49 -1.29 19.31
CA TYR A 51 6.57 -2.25 18.21
C TYR A 51 6.02 -1.71 16.89
N LEU A 52 5.01 -0.84 16.95
CA LEU A 52 4.28 -0.35 15.79
C LEU A 52 3.96 1.13 15.94
N VAL A 53 4.43 1.90 14.96
CA VAL A 53 4.06 3.30 14.73
C VAL A 53 3.72 3.48 13.25
N PHE A 54 2.89 4.47 12.96
CA PHE A 54 2.67 4.92 11.59
C PHE A 54 3.52 6.15 11.33
N GLU A 55 4.47 6.04 10.42
CA GLU A 55 5.36 7.11 10.03
C GLU A 55 5.13 7.50 8.57
N ARG A 56 5.10 8.81 8.29
CA ARG A 56 4.98 9.32 6.93
C ARG A 56 6.36 9.66 6.37
N VAL A 57 6.87 8.78 5.53
CA VAL A 57 8.12 8.99 4.77
C VAL A 57 7.86 9.04 3.26
N ARG A 58 8.75 9.71 2.53
CA ARG A 58 8.81 9.66 1.07
C ARG A 58 10.05 8.88 0.65
N ASN A 59 9.86 7.70 0.08
CA ASN A 59 10.95 6.91 -0.46
C ASN A 59 11.09 7.16 -1.97
N TYR A 60 12.14 7.87 -2.36
CA TYR A 60 12.47 8.13 -3.77
C TYR A 60 13.36 7.04 -4.38
N GLY A 61 13.68 5.97 -3.63
CA GLY A 61 14.65 4.95 -4.03
C GLY A 61 16.06 5.18 -3.51
N ALA A 62 16.24 5.91 -2.39
CA ALA A 62 17.55 6.37 -1.89
C ALA A 62 18.55 5.23 -1.63
N ALA A 63 18.04 4.04 -1.31
CA ALA A 63 18.83 2.84 -1.13
C ALA A 63 19.52 2.34 -2.43
N PHE A 64 19.11 2.82 -3.60
CA PHE A 64 19.61 2.36 -4.90
C PHE A 64 20.49 3.38 -5.64
N GLY A 65 20.66 4.59 -5.09
CA GLY A 65 21.77 5.55 -5.29
C GLY A 65 22.08 6.10 -6.70
N ILE A 66 21.88 5.35 -7.78
CA ILE A 66 22.51 5.60 -9.10
C ILE A 66 21.50 5.96 -10.19
N LEU A 67 20.21 5.64 -10.01
CA LEU A 67 19.16 5.80 -11.05
C LEU A 67 17.92 6.57 -10.57
N GLN A 68 18.07 7.44 -9.56
CA GLN A 68 16.97 8.24 -9.03
C GLN A 68 16.83 9.59 -9.73
#